data_AF-A0A4S2CEV5-F1
#
_entry.id   AF-A0A4S2CEV5-F1
#
_cell.length_a   1.000
_cell.length_b   1.000
_cell.length_c   1.000
_cell.angle_alpha   90.00
_cell.angle_beta   90.00
_cell.angle_gamma   90.00
#
_symmetry.space_group_name_H-M   'P 1'
#
loop_
_entity.id
_entity.type
_entity.pdbx_description
1 polymer ?
#
loop_
_entity_poly.entity_id
_entity_poly.type
_entity_poly.pdbx_seq_one_letter_code
_entity_poly.pdbx_strand_id
1 'polypeptide(L)'
;MFDFDNADIYCRSSKLGLATRKPDFLQMIQDDVKEWKRNPIIQKMSFNELINCVVENAANAVVQSGWNPNEMDGAAWFIANYTDIVTQAREDYKYKYDELFKAAFRLYFKDRKGVDAFDNLFKG
;
A
#
# COMPACT_ATOMS: atom_id res chain seq x y z
N MET A 1 -22.75 -1.02 7.21
CA MET A 1 -22.74 -1.20 5.75
C MET A 1 -22.04 0.01 5.13
N PHE A 2 -20.70 0.07 5.19
CA PHE A 2 -19.88 1.21 4.68
C PHE A 2 -18.44 0.74 4.33
N ASP A 3 -18.27 -0.45 3.75
CA ASP A 3 -16.93 -1.03 3.49
C ASP A 3 -16.47 -0.97 2.04
N PHE A 4 -17.38 -0.82 1.07
CA PHE A 4 -17.01 -0.75 -0.34
C PHE A 4 -16.75 0.68 -0.81
N ASP A 5 -17.52 1.67 -0.32
CA ASP A 5 -17.51 3.04 -0.84
C ASP A 5 -16.20 3.78 -0.60
N ASN A 6 -15.54 3.56 0.55
CA ASN A 6 -14.30 4.26 0.87
C ASN A 6 -13.14 3.81 -0.04
N ALA A 7 -13.02 2.50 -0.31
CA ALA A 7 -11.89 1.98 -1.11
C ALA A 7 -11.87 2.56 -2.53
N ASP A 8 -13.04 2.77 -3.15
CA ASP A 8 -13.13 3.39 -4.46
C ASP A 8 -12.80 4.89 -4.45
N ILE A 9 -13.27 5.62 -3.42
CA ILE A 9 -12.95 7.04 -3.22
C ILE A 9 -11.44 7.23 -3.04
N TYR A 10 -10.82 6.44 -2.16
CA TYR A 10 -9.38 6.50 -1.93
C TYR A 10 -8.56 5.99 -3.11
N CYS A 11 -9.07 5.01 -3.88
CA CYS A 11 -8.42 4.57 -5.11
C CYS A 11 -8.37 5.68 -6.17
N ARG A 12 -9.41 6.49 -6.30
CA ARG A 12 -9.43 7.64 -7.21
C ARG A 12 -8.53 8.77 -6.71
N SER A 13 -8.66 9.10 -5.44
CA SER A 13 -7.90 10.19 -4.80
C SER A 13 -6.41 9.90 -4.77
N SER A 14 -6.02 8.64 -4.54
CA SER A 14 -4.62 8.23 -4.53
C SER A 14 -3.93 8.51 -5.87
N LYS A 15 -4.56 8.19 -7.00
CA LYS A 15 -3.99 8.46 -8.34
C LYS A 15 -3.67 9.94 -8.54
N LEU A 16 -4.53 10.85 -8.05
CA LEU A 16 -4.25 12.28 -8.05
C LEU A 16 -3.04 12.61 -7.16
N GLY A 17 -3.02 12.05 -5.94
CA GLY A 17 -1.89 12.20 -5.02
C GLY A 17 -0.57 11.72 -5.60
N LEU A 18 -0.56 10.58 -6.30
CA LEU A 18 0.63 10.04 -6.95
C LEU A 18 1.17 10.97 -8.04
N ALA A 19 0.28 11.59 -8.83
CA ALA A 19 0.66 12.55 -9.87
C ALA A 19 1.27 13.84 -9.31
N THR A 20 0.99 14.17 -8.04
CA THR A 20 1.48 15.39 -7.36
C THR A 20 2.73 15.18 -6.50
N ARG A 21 3.36 14.00 -6.55
CA ARG A 21 4.57 13.73 -5.76
C ARG A 21 5.69 14.70 -6.12
N LYS A 22 6.40 15.16 -5.10
CA LYS A 22 7.58 16.01 -5.27
C LYS A 22 8.72 15.23 -5.95
N PRO A 23 9.59 15.89 -6.74
CA PRO A 23 10.70 15.23 -7.46
C PRO A 23 11.59 14.34 -6.58
N ASP A 24 11.99 14.84 -5.41
CA ASP A 24 12.87 14.07 -4.50
C ASP A 24 12.20 12.78 -4.03
N PHE A 25 10.90 12.82 -3.78
CA PHE A 25 10.13 11.65 -3.39
C PHE A 25 9.96 10.68 -4.58
N LEU A 26 9.81 11.20 -5.80
CA LEU A 26 9.77 10.36 -7.01
C LEU A 26 11.06 9.57 -7.19
N GLN A 27 12.22 10.16 -6.89
CA GLN A 27 13.50 9.46 -7.00
C GLN A 27 13.56 8.25 -6.05
N MET A 28 13.14 8.43 -4.79
CA MET A 28 13.05 7.34 -3.81
C MET A 28 12.14 6.20 -4.32
N ILE A 29 10.95 6.55 -4.82
CA ILE A 29 10.02 5.57 -5.40
C ILE A 29 10.64 4.82 -6.58
N GLN A 30 11.38 5.50 -7.46
CA GLN A 30 12.02 4.87 -8.62
C GLN A 30 13.17 3.93 -8.22
N ASP A 31 13.83 4.19 -7.11
CA ASP A 31 14.87 3.29 -6.60
C ASP A 31 14.25 2.03 -5.98
N ASP A 32 13.14 2.17 -5.23
CA ASP A 32 12.35 1.02 -4.75
C ASP A 32 11.83 0.16 -5.92
N VAL A 33 11.32 0.78 -6.98
CA VAL A 33 10.87 0.06 -8.19
C VAL A 33 12.00 -0.77 -8.80
N LYS A 34 13.21 -0.21 -8.92
CA LYS A 34 14.37 -0.94 -9.46
C LYS A 34 14.77 -2.11 -8.59
N GLU A 35 14.75 -1.93 -7.27
CA GLU A 35 15.07 -2.99 -6.31
C GLU A 35 14.04 -4.13 -6.40
N TRP A 36 12.76 -3.80 -6.35
CA TRP A 36 11.67 -4.79 -6.36
C TRP A 36 11.59 -5.52 -7.70
N LYS A 37 11.90 -4.83 -8.81
CA LYS A 37 12.00 -5.45 -10.13
C LYS A 37 13.07 -6.54 -10.18
N ARG A 38 14.20 -6.34 -9.49
CA ARG A 38 15.30 -7.32 -9.41
C ARG A 38 15.04 -8.44 -8.39
N ASN A 39 14.01 -8.31 -7.56
CA ASN A 39 13.71 -9.28 -6.51
C ASN A 39 12.89 -10.48 -7.08
N PRO A 40 13.48 -11.69 -7.17
CA PRO A 40 12.80 -12.84 -7.77
C PRO A 40 11.62 -13.36 -6.94
N ILE A 41 11.54 -13.01 -5.65
CA ILE A 41 10.41 -13.36 -4.79
C ILE A 41 9.20 -12.52 -5.19
N ILE A 42 9.38 -11.18 -5.29
CA ILE A 42 8.31 -10.25 -5.70
C ILE A 42 7.74 -10.64 -7.07
N GLN A 43 8.59 -11.08 -8.01
CA GLN A 43 8.13 -11.49 -9.35
C GLN A 43 7.27 -12.76 -9.34
N LYS A 44 7.42 -13.63 -8.34
CA LYS A 44 6.69 -14.91 -8.23
C LYS A 44 5.47 -14.84 -7.30
N MET A 45 5.33 -13.78 -6.51
CA MET A 45 4.21 -13.61 -5.60
C MET A 45 2.86 -13.69 -6.33
N SER A 46 1.94 -14.42 -5.72
CA SER A 46 0.52 -14.42 -6.04
C SER A 46 -0.13 -13.08 -5.68
N PHE A 47 -1.37 -12.88 -6.12
CA PHE A 47 -2.13 -11.67 -5.81
C PHE A 47 -2.25 -11.41 -4.30
N ASN A 48 -2.54 -12.46 -3.51
CA ASN A 48 -2.69 -12.33 -2.06
C ASN A 48 -1.36 -12.00 -1.37
N GLU A 49 -0.26 -12.59 -1.82
CA GLU A 49 1.08 -12.28 -1.29
C GLU A 49 1.49 -10.84 -1.61
N LEU A 50 1.18 -10.35 -2.82
CA LEU A 50 1.41 -8.95 -3.18
C LEU A 50 0.59 -7.99 -2.32
N ILE A 51 -0.67 -8.31 -2.04
CA ILE A 51 -1.52 -7.50 -1.18
C ILE A 51 -0.95 -7.44 0.24
N ASN A 52 -0.55 -8.58 0.82
CA ASN A 52 0.09 -8.61 2.14
C ASN A 52 1.38 -7.77 2.14
N CYS A 53 2.21 -7.93 1.11
CA CYS A 53 3.44 -7.16 0.95
C CYS A 53 3.18 -5.65 0.92
N VAL A 54 2.18 -5.18 0.16
CA VAL A 54 1.77 -3.76 0.15
C VAL A 54 1.32 -3.31 1.54
N VAL A 55 0.47 -4.09 2.21
CA VAL A 55 -0.08 -3.74 3.53
C VAL A 55 1.01 -3.66 4.60
N GLU A 56 1.93 -4.62 4.65
CA GLU A 56 3.03 -4.65 5.61
C GLU A 56 3.96 -3.45 5.44
N ASN A 57 4.41 -3.19 4.21
CA ASN A 57 5.28 -2.05 3.92
C ASN A 57 4.58 -0.71 4.21
N ALA A 58 3.31 -0.57 3.81
CA ALA A 58 2.55 0.64 4.10
C ALA A 58 2.34 0.84 5.61
N ALA A 59 2.02 -0.22 6.36
CA ALA A 59 1.85 -0.13 7.81
C ALA A 59 3.14 0.29 8.51
N ASN A 60 4.27 -0.31 8.13
CA ASN A 60 5.58 0.05 8.66
C ASN A 60 5.91 1.52 8.35
N ALA A 61 5.69 1.97 7.11
CA ALA A 61 5.97 3.35 6.72
C ALA A 61 5.08 4.38 7.45
N VAL A 62 3.80 4.07 7.66
CA VAL A 62 2.88 4.91 8.45
C VAL A 62 3.42 5.11 9.87
N VAL A 63 3.78 4.01 10.54
CA VAL A 63 4.29 4.04 11.92
C VAL A 63 5.62 4.78 12.00
N GLN A 64 6.56 4.47 11.10
CA GLN A 64 7.88 5.12 11.08
C GLN A 64 7.80 6.62 10.78
N SER A 65 6.79 7.05 10.01
CA SER A 65 6.54 8.46 9.71
C SER A 65 5.83 9.21 10.85
N GLY A 66 5.41 8.50 11.91
CA GLY A 66 4.65 9.07 13.03
C GLY A 66 3.19 9.38 12.69
N TRP A 67 2.66 8.86 11.58
CA TRP A 67 1.27 9.03 11.19
C TRP A 67 0.36 8.06 11.94
N ASN A 68 -0.90 8.45 12.14
CA ASN A 68 -1.87 7.58 12.80
C ASN A 68 -2.25 6.41 11.87
N PRO A 69 -2.00 5.15 12.25
CA PRO A 69 -2.35 3.97 11.44
C PRO A 69 -3.85 3.74 11.27
N ASN A 70 -4.69 4.45 12.02
CA ASN A 70 -6.15 4.39 11.87
C ASN A 70 -6.71 5.53 11.01
N GLU A 71 -5.89 6.50 10.61
CA GLU A 71 -6.30 7.60 9.74
C GLU A 71 -6.29 7.15 8.28
N MET A 72 -7.47 7.12 7.66
CA MET A 72 -7.67 6.59 6.32
C MET A 72 -6.91 7.38 5.26
N ASP A 73 -6.93 8.72 5.32
CA ASP A 73 -6.24 9.58 4.36
C ASP A 73 -4.74 9.32 4.33
N GLY A 74 -4.12 9.29 5.52
CA GLY A 74 -2.71 8.99 5.68
C GLY A 74 -2.32 7.61 5.19
N ALA A 75 -2.97 6.57 5.72
CA ALA A 75 -2.65 5.20 5.33
C ALA A 75 -2.89 4.95 3.83
N ALA A 76 -3.95 5.53 3.24
CA ALA A 76 -4.24 5.43 1.82
C ALA A 76 -3.08 5.97 0.96
N TRP A 77 -2.41 7.03 1.41
CA TRP A 77 -1.25 7.58 0.71
C TRP A 77 -0.08 6.59 0.70
N PHE A 78 0.24 5.95 1.83
CA PHE A 78 1.30 4.93 1.87
C PHE A 78 0.94 3.68 1.07
N ILE A 79 -0.30 3.20 1.18
CA ILE A 79 -0.82 2.07 0.39
C ILE A 79 -0.71 2.38 -1.12
N ALA A 80 -1.01 3.61 -1.53
CA ALA A 80 -0.89 4.05 -2.91
C ALA A 80 0.56 3.97 -3.40
N ASN A 81 1.52 4.43 -2.60
CA ASN A 81 2.94 4.38 -2.95
C ASN A 81 3.44 2.95 -3.17
N TYR A 82 3.16 2.05 -2.23
CA TYR A 82 3.60 0.66 -2.38
C TYR A 82 2.82 -0.11 -3.46
N THR A 83 1.55 0.22 -3.67
CA THR A 83 0.80 -0.34 -4.81
C THR A 83 1.44 0.08 -6.13
N ASP A 84 1.77 1.36 -6.27
CA ASP A 84 2.41 1.90 -7.47
C ASP A 84 3.78 1.26 -7.72
N ILE A 85 4.62 1.14 -6.67
CA ILE A 85 5.90 0.42 -6.73
C ILE A 85 5.71 -1.00 -7.26
N VAL A 86 4.81 -1.79 -6.66
CA VAL A 86 4.53 -3.17 -7.10
C VAL A 86 4.11 -3.20 -8.55
N THR A 87 3.18 -2.34 -8.96
CA THR A 87 2.64 -2.37 -10.33
C THR A 87 3.67 -2.01 -11.38
N GLN A 88 4.64 -1.14 -11.05
CA GLN A 88 5.76 -0.79 -11.95
C GLN A 88 6.87 -1.85 -11.92
N ALA A 89 7.09 -2.49 -10.76
CA ALA A 89 8.14 -3.49 -10.59
C ALA A 89 7.79 -4.86 -11.17
N ARG A 90 6.50 -5.22 -11.25
CA ARG A 90 6.03 -6.50 -11.79
C ARG A 90 6.13 -6.55 -13.30
N GLU A 91 6.92 -7.48 -13.82
CA GLU A 91 7.17 -7.60 -15.26
C GLU A 91 6.02 -8.23 -16.06
N ASP A 92 5.17 -9.01 -15.39
CA ASP A 92 4.03 -9.69 -16.03
C ASP A 92 2.82 -8.76 -16.23
N TYR A 93 2.83 -7.55 -15.64
CA TYR A 93 1.75 -6.55 -15.68
C TYR A 93 0.34 -7.12 -15.40
N LYS A 94 0.30 -8.25 -14.69
CA LYS A 94 -0.89 -9.09 -14.54
C LYS A 94 -1.94 -8.40 -13.70
N TYR A 95 -1.52 -7.75 -12.63
CA TYR A 95 -2.40 -7.14 -11.64
C TYR A 95 -2.45 -5.63 -11.83
N LYS A 96 -3.67 -5.07 -11.89
CA LYS A 96 -3.86 -3.64 -12.09
C LYS A 96 -3.82 -2.88 -10.77
N TYR A 97 -3.37 -1.63 -10.84
CA TYR A 97 -3.29 -0.73 -9.69
C TYR A 97 -4.59 -0.71 -8.88
N ASP A 98 -5.74 -0.51 -9.53
CA ASP A 98 -7.02 -0.36 -8.84
C ASP A 98 -7.42 -1.62 -8.05
N GLU A 99 -7.10 -2.80 -8.59
CA GLU A 99 -7.42 -4.09 -7.97
C GLU A 99 -6.54 -4.31 -6.73
N LEU A 100 -5.22 -4.10 -6.88
CA LEU A 100 -4.26 -4.22 -5.78
C LEU A 100 -4.54 -3.19 -4.69
N PHE A 101 -4.72 -1.92 -5.06
CA PHE A 101 -4.98 -0.83 -4.12
C PHE A 101 -6.23 -1.12 -3.29
N LYS A 102 -7.37 -1.43 -3.93
CA LYS A 102 -8.62 -1.64 -3.22
C LYS A 102 -8.57 -2.86 -2.32
N ALA A 103 -7.88 -3.92 -2.75
CA ALA A 103 -7.71 -5.12 -1.94
C ALA A 103 -6.78 -4.86 -0.73
N ALA A 104 -5.64 -4.19 -0.94
CA ALA A 104 -4.73 -3.79 0.12
C ALA A 104 -5.38 -2.81 1.11
N PHE A 105 -6.12 -1.81 0.63
CA PHE A 105 -6.85 -0.88 1.47
C PHE A 105 -7.87 -1.60 2.37
N ARG A 106 -8.67 -2.50 1.79
CA ARG A 106 -9.63 -3.30 2.58
C ARG A 106 -8.92 -4.19 3.58
N LEU A 107 -7.83 -4.85 3.20
CA LEU A 107 -7.06 -5.70 4.11
C LEU A 107 -6.46 -4.88 5.26
N TYR A 108 -5.84 -3.74 4.94
CA TYR A 108 -5.27 -2.82 5.93
C TYR A 108 -6.32 -2.43 6.98
N PHE A 109 -7.53 -2.06 6.57
CA PHE A 109 -8.55 -1.61 7.53
C PHE A 109 -9.43 -2.72 8.11
N LYS A 110 -9.30 -3.98 7.64
CA LYS A 110 -10.17 -5.09 8.04
C LYS A 110 -10.23 -5.29 9.56
N ASP A 111 -9.08 -5.29 10.22
CA ASP A 111 -8.98 -5.55 11.66
C ASP A 111 -8.85 -4.24 12.47
N ARG A 112 -8.74 -3.09 11.80
CA ARG A 112 -8.58 -1.76 12.43
C ARG A 112 -9.91 -1.05 12.68
N LYS A 113 -11.03 -1.62 12.21
CA LYS A 113 -12.41 -1.13 12.49
C LYS A 113 -12.96 -1.56 13.85
N GLY A 114 -12.18 -2.31 14.63
CA GLY A 114 -12.38 -2.51 16.06
C GLY A 114 -11.06 -2.20 16.76
N VAL A 115 -11.08 -1.29 17.71
CA VAL A 115 -9.94 -1.01 18.60
C VAL A 115 -9.47 -2.34 19.22
N ASP A 116 -8.14 -2.51 19.36
CA ASP A 116 -7.41 -3.58 20.10
C ASP A 116 -6.51 -4.57 19.31
N ALA A 117 -6.20 -4.36 18.01
CA ALA A 117 -5.31 -5.29 17.27
C ALA A 117 -3.81 -4.91 17.24
N PHE A 118 -3.42 -3.68 17.61
CA PHE A 118 -2.02 -3.23 17.47
C PHE A 118 -1.12 -3.57 18.65
N ASP A 119 -1.68 -3.86 19.82
CA ASP A 119 -0.90 -4.15 21.03
C ASP A 119 -0.13 -5.48 20.98
N ASN A 120 -0.45 -6.36 20.03
CA ASN A 120 0.12 -7.71 19.94
C ASN A 120 1.14 -7.90 18.80
N LEU A 121 1.34 -6.90 17.94
CA LEU A 121 2.30 -7.01 16.81
C LEU A 121 3.71 -6.50 17.15
N PHE A 122 3.89 -5.78 18.27
CA PHE A 122 5.17 -5.18 18.64
C PHE A 122 5.60 -5.42 20.10
N LYS A 123 4.89 -6.28 20.85
CA LYS A 123 5.41 -6.83 22.12
C LYS A 123 6.27 -8.05 21.84
N GLY A 124 7.47 -7.79 21.33
CA GLY A 124 8.63 -8.69 21.41
C GLY A 124 9.57 -8.22 22.49
#